data_AF-A0A838D0F9-F1
#
_entry.id   AF-A0A838D0F9-F1
#
_cell.length_a   1.000
_cell.length_b   1.000
_cell.length_c   1.000
_cell.angle_alpha   90.00
_cell.angle_beta   90.00
_cell.angle_gamma   90.00
#
_symmetry.space_group_name_H-M   'P 1'
#
loop_
_entity.id
_entity.type
_entity.pdbx_description
1 polymer ?
#
loop_
_entity_poly.entity_id
_entity_poly.type
_entity_poly.pdbx_seq_one_letter_code
_entity_poly.pdbx_strand_id
1 'polypeptide(L)'
;MSAAARPLFALDNLYVRELGGLYEPLTWQAAPAPAPRLLALNEELATELGVDADALKAPDGVAVLVGSATPAGASPVAQAYAGHQFGGFSPRLGDGRALLLGEVLDVHGRRRDLHL
;
A
#
# COMPACT_ATOMS: atom_id res chain seq x y z
N MET A 1 7.30 31.14 -5.27
CA MET A 1 7.57 29.81 -5.83
C MET A 1 6.98 28.80 -4.86
N SER A 2 5.87 28.13 -5.22
CA SER A 2 5.27 27.11 -4.36
C SER A 2 6.14 25.86 -4.48
N ALA A 3 6.80 25.43 -3.40
CA ALA A 3 7.40 24.11 -3.36
C ALA A 3 6.27 23.09 -3.62
N ALA A 4 6.44 22.21 -4.60
CA ALA A 4 5.50 21.11 -4.79
C ALA A 4 5.51 20.27 -3.50
N ALA A 5 4.34 20.01 -2.93
CA ALA A 5 4.22 19.18 -1.74
C ALA A 5 4.86 17.81 -2.04
N ARG A 6 5.77 17.37 -1.17
CA ARG A 6 6.47 16.11 -1.33
C ARG A 6 5.45 14.97 -1.17
N PRO A 7 5.42 13.97 -2.05
CA PRO A 7 4.48 12.86 -1.90
C PRO A 7 4.79 12.08 -0.61
N LEU A 8 3.74 11.55 0.03
CA LEU A 8 3.85 10.77 1.27
C LEU A 8 4.74 9.53 1.11
N PHE A 9 4.64 8.87 -0.04
CA PHE A 9 5.48 7.74 -0.43
C PHE A 9 6.11 8.01 -1.80
N ALA A 10 7.38 7.64 -1.96
CA ALA A 10 8.05 7.61 -3.27
C ALA A 10 7.88 6.21 -3.89
N LEU A 11 6.75 6.01 -4.59
CA LEU A 11 6.38 4.71 -5.11
C LEU A 11 7.09 4.36 -6.41
N ASP A 12 7.52 3.10 -6.50
CA ASP A 12 8.22 2.50 -7.62
C ASP A 12 7.61 1.12 -7.93
N ASN A 13 6.42 1.12 -8.54
CA ASN A 13 5.54 -0.04 -8.76
C ASN A 13 6.10 -1.08 -9.77
N LEU A 14 7.22 -1.72 -9.44
CA LEU A 14 7.89 -2.76 -10.21
C LEU A 14 6.98 -3.97 -10.45
N TYR A 15 6.27 -4.46 -9.44
CA TYR A 15 5.36 -5.61 -9.54
C TYR A 15 4.34 -5.39 -10.66
N VAL A 16 3.72 -4.21 -10.70
CA VAL A 16 2.73 -3.85 -11.71
C VAL A 16 3.36 -3.79 -13.11
N ARG A 17 4.56 -3.21 -13.23
CA ARG A 17 5.24 -3.05 -14.52
C ARG A 17 5.71 -4.37 -15.12
N GLU A 18 6.20 -5.29 -14.29
CA GLU A 18 6.89 -6.50 -14.76
C GLU A 18 6.02 -7.76 -14.76
N LEU A 19 5.00 -7.83 -13.90
CA LEU A 19 4.24 -9.07 -13.64
C LEU A 19 2.79 -9.02 -14.14
N GLY A 20 2.61 -8.48 -15.35
CA GLY A 20 1.31 -8.47 -16.02
C GLY A 20 0.68 -9.86 -16.10
N GLY A 21 -0.61 -9.96 -15.76
CA GLY A 21 -1.36 -11.21 -15.73
C GLY A 21 -1.32 -11.97 -14.40
N LEU A 22 -0.55 -11.51 -13.41
CA LEU A 22 -0.53 -12.08 -12.04
C LEU A 22 -1.39 -11.29 -11.05
N TYR A 23 -2.11 -10.27 -11.52
CA TYR A 23 -2.92 -9.39 -10.70
C TYR A 23 -4.08 -8.82 -11.50
N GLU A 24 -5.06 -8.26 -10.78
CA GLU A 24 -6.11 -7.43 -11.33
C GLU A 24 -5.92 -5.97 -10.91
N PRO A 25 -5.82 -5.01 -11.84
CA PRO A 25 -5.73 -3.59 -11.51
C PRO A 25 -7.09 -3.07 -11.02
N LEU A 26 -7.07 -2.29 -9.94
CA LEU A 26 -8.31 -1.84 -9.30
C LEU A 26 -8.30 -0.33 -9.08
N THR A 27 -9.37 0.33 -9.57
CA THR A 27 -9.77 1.63 -9.03
C THR A 27 -10.58 1.35 -7.76
N TRP A 28 -9.92 1.42 -6.62
CA TRP A 28 -10.49 1.05 -5.34
C TRP A 28 -10.39 2.20 -4.33
N GLN A 29 -11.38 2.25 -3.44
CA GLN A 29 -11.37 3.02 -2.22
C GLN A 29 -11.95 2.15 -1.11
N ALA A 30 -11.36 2.23 0.08
CA ALA A 30 -11.82 1.47 1.23
C ALA A 30 -13.28 1.79 1.57
N ALA A 31 -13.96 0.82 2.17
CA ALA A 31 -15.23 1.08 2.82
C ALA A 31 -15.04 2.21 3.86
N PRO A 32 -15.94 3.21 3.94
CA PRO A 32 -15.78 4.33 4.84
C PRO A 32 -15.64 3.89 6.30
N ALA A 33 -14.52 4.24 6.94
CA ALA A 33 -14.33 4.11 8.37
C ALA A 33 -14.77 5.40 9.06
N PRO A 34 -15.80 5.38 9.94
CA PRO A 34 -16.25 6.61 10.60
C PRO A 34 -15.22 7.08 11.63
N ALA A 35 -14.77 8.33 11.50
CA ALA A 35 -13.81 8.99 12.40
C ALA A 35 -12.56 8.13 12.70
N PRO A 36 -11.75 7.79 11.68
CA PRO A 36 -10.57 6.96 11.87
C PRO A 36 -9.58 7.68 12.78
N ARG A 37 -9.00 6.92 13.73
CA ARG A 37 -7.95 7.43 14.62
C ARG A 37 -6.79 6.45 14.64
N LEU A 38 -5.59 6.98 14.51
CA LEU A 38 -4.36 6.23 14.64
C LEU A 38 -4.20 5.77 16.10
N LEU A 39 -4.16 4.45 16.31
CA LEU A 39 -3.97 3.86 17.64
C LEU A 39 -2.50 3.69 17.98
N ALA A 40 -1.71 3.26 17.00
CA ALA A 40 -0.27 3.08 17.09
C ALA A 40 0.34 3.24 15.70
N LEU A 41 1.57 3.75 15.66
CA LEU A 41 2.38 3.85 14.45
C LEU A 41 3.78 3.36 14.78
N ASN A 42 4.35 2.54 13.90
CA ASN A 42 5.76 2.18 14.00
C ASN A 42 6.61 3.28 13.35
N GLU A 43 7.06 4.23 14.18
CA GLU A 43 7.82 5.41 13.72
C GLU A 43 9.23 5.04 13.23
N GLU A 44 9.83 4.00 13.79
CA GLU A 44 11.12 3.46 13.34
C GLU A 44 10.99 2.92 11.92
N LEU A 45 9.94 2.12 11.65
CA LEU A 45 9.66 1.62 10.30
C LEU A 45 9.33 2.76 9.33
N ALA A 46 8.55 3.76 9.74
CA ALA A 46 8.27 4.92 8.88
C ALA A 46 9.58 5.60 8.45
N THR A 47 10.50 5.79 9.39
CA THR A 47 11.84 6.35 9.13
C THR A 47 12.66 5.45 8.20
N GLU A 48 12.64 4.13 8.43
CA GLU A 48 13.30 3.15 7.54
C GLU A 48 12.76 3.23 6.11
N LEU A 49 11.44 3.38 5.94
CA LEU A 49 10.80 3.53 4.62
C LEU A 49 11.05 4.91 3.98
N GLY A 50 11.73 5.83 4.67
CA GLY A 50 11.99 7.19 4.19
C GLY A 50 10.77 8.11 4.23
N VAL A 51 9.79 7.78 5.09
CA VAL A 51 8.53 8.50 5.25
C VAL A 51 8.54 9.29 6.55
N ASP A 52 8.01 10.51 6.52
CA ASP A 52 7.83 11.32 7.72
C ASP A 52 6.71 10.73 8.59
N ALA A 53 7.05 10.31 9.81
CA ALA A 53 6.10 9.74 10.76
C ALA A 53 5.02 10.75 11.18
N ASP A 54 5.35 12.05 11.26
CA ASP A 54 4.37 13.07 11.63
C ASP A 54 3.39 13.34 10.48
N ALA A 55 3.84 13.20 9.22
CA ALA A 55 2.95 13.23 8.07
C ALA A 55 1.97 12.03 8.06
N LEU A 56 2.40 10.85 8.51
CA LEU A 56 1.53 9.68 8.68
C LEU A 56 0.51 9.84 9.81
N LYS A 57 0.85 10.57 10.87
CA LYS A 57 -0.05 10.90 11.99
C LYS A 57 -1.07 11.98 11.63
N ALA A 58 -0.78 12.81 10.64
CA ALA A 58 -1.70 13.86 10.18
C ALA A 58 -2.97 13.28 9.54
N PRO A 59 -4.08 14.03 9.48
CA PRO A 59 -5.35 13.54 8.93
C PRO A 59 -5.24 12.94 7.52
N ASP A 60 -4.46 13.56 6.64
CA ASP A 60 -4.25 13.07 5.27
C ASP A 60 -3.44 11.75 5.24
N GLY A 61 -2.45 11.62 6.13
CA GLY A 61 -1.70 10.38 6.30
C GLY A 61 -2.59 9.25 6.83
N VAL A 62 -3.41 9.53 7.84
CA VAL A 62 -4.41 8.58 8.36
C VAL A 62 -5.40 8.19 7.27
N ALA A 63 -5.84 9.14 6.41
CA ALA A 63 -6.73 8.85 5.30
C ALA A 63 -6.13 7.85 4.30
N VAL A 64 -4.82 7.92 4.05
CA VAL A 64 -4.08 6.93 3.24
C VAL A 64 -3.98 5.59 3.96
N LEU A 65 -3.62 5.59 5.26
CA LEU A 65 -3.46 4.36 6.04
C LEU A 65 -4.77 3.56 6.21
N VAL A 66 -5.94 4.20 6.08
CA VAL A 66 -7.24 3.51 6.10
C VAL A 66 -7.83 3.31 4.70
N GLY A 67 -7.10 3.66 3.64
CA GLY A 67 -7.51 3.47 2.25
C GLY A 67 -8.64 4.38 1.77
N SER A 68 -8.93 5.44 2.52
CA SER A 68 -9.89 6.48 2.13
C SER A 68 -9.29 7.53 1.18
N ALA A 69 -7.97 7.57 1.09
CA ALA A 69 -7.21 8.31 0.09
C ALA A 69 -6.12 7.43 -0.52
N THR A 70 -5.85 7.61 -1.80
CA THR A 70 -4.81 6.87 -2.51
C THR A 70 -3.53 7.73 -2.58
N PRO A 71 -2.36 7.22 -2.17
CA PRO A 71 -1.14 8.00 -2.21
C PRO A 71 -0.73 8.31 -3.65
N ALA A 72 -0.11 9.47 -3.85
CA ALA A 72 0.34 9.90 -5.17
C ALA A 72 1.30 8.87 -5.79
N GLY A 73 1.05 8.50 -7.05
CA GLY A 73 1.87 7.53 -7.79
C GLY A 73 1.53 6.06 -7.50
N ALA A 74 0.54 5.76 -6.66
CA ALA A 74 0.08 4.39 -6.44
C ALA A 74 -0.54 3.77 -7.69
N SER A 75 -0.39 2.46 -7.81
CA SER A 75 -1.07 1.65 -8.83
C SER A 75 -1.65 0.42 -8.15
N PRO A 76 -2.78 0.55 -7.44
CA PRO A 76 -3.31 -0.52 -6.60
C PRO A 76 -3.71 -1.75 -7.41
N VAL A 77 -3.28 -2.92 -6.94
CA VAL A 77 -3.61 -4.21 -7.55
C VAL A 77 -3.99 -5.25 -6.50
N ALA A 78 -4.90 -6.16 -6.85
CA ALA A 78 -5.13 -7.39 -6.09
C ALA A 78 -4.35 -8.54 -6.76
N GLN A 79 -3.46 -9.20 -6.03
CA GLN A 79 -2.67 -10.30 -6.60
C GLN A 79 -3.52 -11.56 -6.70
N ALA A 80 -3.30 -12.33 -7.77
CA ALA A 80 -3.91 -13.64 -7.97
C ALA A 80 -2.94 -14.74 -7.54
N TYR A 81 -3.41 -15.66 -6.72
CA TYR A 81 -2.67 -16.85 -6.34
C TYR A 81 -3.60 -18.04 -6.09
N ALA A 82 -3.02 -19.22 -5.92
CA ALA A 82 -3.71 -20.46 -5.59
C ALA A 82 -2.99 -21.12 -4.42
N GLY A 83 -3.56 -22.19 -3.85
CA GLY A 83 -2.90 -22.86 -2.73
C GLY A 83 -3.61 -24.12 -2.28
N HIS A 84 -2.88 -24.94 -1.52
CA HIS A 84 -3.48 -26.09 -0.83
C HIS A 84 -3.92 -25.65 0.57
N GLN A 85 -5.21 -25.85 0.87
CA GLN A 85 -5.78 -25.57 2.18
C GLN A 85 -6.39 -26.86 2.72
N PHE A 86 -6.01 -27.24 3.94
CA PHE A 86 -6.49 -28.46 4.61
C PHE A 86 -6.35 -29.74 3.74
N GLY A 87 -5.28 -29.84 2.94
CA GLY A 87 -5.00 -30.98 2.07
C GLY A 87 -5.72 -30.99 0.72
N GLY A 88 -6.64 -30.05 0.46
CA GLY A 88 -7.29 -29.86 -0.84
C GLY A 88 -6.65 -28.73 -1.63
N PHE A 89 -6.61 -28.84 -2.96
CA PHE A 89 -6.17 -27.76 -3.83
C PHE A 89 -7.31 -26.75 -4.08
N SER A 90 -7.07 -25.48 -3.75
CA SER A 90 -7.92 -24.37 -4.16
C SER A 90 -7.30 -23.69 -5.39
N PRO A 91 -7.90 -23.84 -6.59
CA PRO A 91 -7.33 -23.34 -7.83
C PRO A 91 -7.39 -21.81 -7.94
N ARG A 92 -8.15 -21.13 -7.08
CA ARG A 92 -8.28 -19.68 -7.07
C ARG A 92 -8.43 -19.14 -5.65
N LEU A 93 -7.39 -18.45 -5.21
CA LEU A 93 -7.35 -17.57 -4.06
C LEU A 93 -7.10 -16.15 -4.60
N GLY A 94 -6.23 -15.39 -3.94
CA GLY A 94 -5.92 -14.00 -4.27
C GLY A 94 -6.15 -13.07 -3.08
N ASP A 95 -5.78 -11.81 -3.26
CA ASP A 95 -5.98 -10.77 -2.25
C ASP A 95 -7.46 -10.38 -2.17
N GLY A 96 -8.27 -11.19 -1.48
CA GLY A 96 -9.71 -10.99 -1.37
C GLY A 96 -10.14 -9.89 -0.37
N ARG A 97 -9.19 -9.29 0.35
CA ARG A 97 -9.45 -8.30 1.41
C ARG A 97 -8.30 -7.32 1.64
N ALA A 98 -7.39 -7.25 0.68
CA ALA A 98 -6.17 -6.46 0.77
C ALA A 98 -5.73 -6.06 -0.65
N LEU A 99 -4.89 -5.05 -0.77
CA LEU A 99 -4.35 -4.56 -2.03
C LEU A 99 -2.88 -4.20 -1.88
N LEU A 100 -2.07 -4.54 -2.89
CA LEU A 100 -0.77 -3.93 -3.06
C LEU A 100 -0.98 -2.51 -3.62
N LEU A 101 -0.79 -1.48 -2.78
CA LEU A 101 -0.90 -0.08 -3.20
C LEU A 101 0.26 0.34 -4.12
N GLY A 102 1.43 -0.23 -3.86
CA GLY A 102 2.67 0.03 -4.57
C GLY A 102 3.88 -0.46 -3.76
N GLU A 103 5.06 -0.14 -4.26
CA GLU A 103 6.33 -0.55 -3.65
C GLU A 103 7.19 0.70 -3.40
N VAL A 104 7.89 0.76 -2.27
CA VAL A 104 8.84 1.83 -1.96
C VAL A 104 10.26 1.28 -1.89
N LEU A 105 11.26 2.10 -2.22
CA LEU A 105 12.64 1.81 -1.85
C LEU A 105 12.91 2.47 -0.50
N ASP A 106 13.28 1.65 0.48
CA ASP A 106 13.64 2.11 1.83
C ASP A 106 14.96 2.91 1.80
N VAL A 107 15.34 3.51 2.94
CA VAL A 107 16.59 4.32 3.04
C VAL A 107 17.87 3.51 2.80
N HIS A 108 17.78 2.17 2.78
CA HIS A 108 18.86 1.26 2.47
C HIS A 108 18.78 0.74 1.02
N GLY A 109 17.86 1.25 0.21
CA GLY A 109 17.65 0.84 -1.19
C GLY A 109 16.95 -0.50 -1.34
N ARG A 110 16.34 -1.05 -0.28
CA ARG A 110 15.58 -2.31 -0.36
C ARG A 110 14.13 -2.01 -0.70
N ARG A 111 13.57 -2.82 -1.60
CA ARG A 111 12.17 -2.72 -1.98
C ARG A 111 11.26 -3.26 -0.87
N ARG A 112 10.21 -2.51 -0.56
CA ARG A 112 9.19 -2.85 0.43
C ARG A 112 7.81 -2.63 -0.18
N ASP A 113 6.97 -3.65 -0.10
CA ASP A 113 5.59 -3.60 -0.54
C ASP A 113 4.75 -2.83 0.49
N LEU A 114 3.87 -1.95 0.01
CA LEU A 114 2.82 -1.33 0.81
C LEU A 114 1.51 -2.06 0.53
N HIS A 115 1.19 -3.02 1.39
CA HIS A 115 -0.04 -3.81 1.29
C HIS A 115 -1.05 -3.32 2.33
N LEU A 116 -2.25 -2.94 1.88
CA LEU A 116 -3.34 -2.42 2.71
C LEU A 116 -4.57 -3.33 2.67
#